data_AF-T0VDI8-F1
#
_entry.id   AF-T0VDI8-F1
#
_cell.length_a   1.000
_cell.length_b   1.000
_cell.length_c   1.000
_cell.angle_alpha   90.00
_cell.angle_beta   90.00
_cell.angle_gamma   90.00
#
_symmetry.space_group_name_H-M   'P 1'
#
loop_
_entity.id
_entity.type
_entity.pdbx_description
1 polymer ?
#
loop_
_entity_poly.entity_id
_entity_poly.type
_entity_poly.pdbx_seq_one_letter_code
_entity_poly.pdbx_strand_id
1 'polypeptide(L)' 'MTGIKPNFADIARRYNCDYRTVKRYYDLGKEKTLEEASKRRVPPSLIENYKSIIRR' A
#
# COMPACT_ATOMS: atom_id res chain seq x y z
N MET A 1 0.76 -4.07 -25.35
CA MET A 1 0.39 -2.89 -24.54
C MET A 1 1.60 -1.98 -24.46
N THR A 2 1.49 -0.74 -24.90
CA THR A 2 2.59 0.23 -24.96
C THR A 2 3.15 0.43 -23.54
N GLY A 3 4.46 0.22 -23.34
CA GLY A 3 5.14 0.29 -22.03
C GLY A 3 5.23 1.70 -21.43
N ILE A 4 4.31 2.59 -21.81
CA ILE A 4 4.27 3.98 -21.37
C ILE A 4 3.61 4.05 -20.00
N LYS A 5 4.25 4.76 -19.08
CA LYS A 5 3.74 4.95 -17.72
C LYS A 5 2.49 5.83 -17.74
N PRO A 6 1.40 5.46 -17.02
CA PRO A 6 0.19 6.28 -16.97
C PRO A 6 0.45 7.64 -16.32
N ASN A 7 -0.30 8.67 -16.75
CA ASN A 7 -0.34 9.93 -16.01
C ASN A 7 -1.16 9.77 -14.73
N PHE A 8 -0.47 9.58 -13.60
CA PHE A 8 -1.13 9.41 -12.31
C PHE A 8 -1.88 10.64 -11.83
N ALA A 9 -1.46 11.85 -12.21
CA ALA A 9 -2.13 13.08 -11.80
C ALA A 9 -3.52 13.23 -12.45
N ASP A 10 -3.64 12.88 -13.74
CA ASP A 10 -4.93 12.86 -14.44
C ASP A 10 -5.90 11.86 -13.83
N ILE A 11 -5.39 10.67 -13.49
CA ILE A 11 -6.18 9.62 -12.83
C ILE A 11 -6.62 10.10 -11.44
N ALA A 12 -5.73 10.70 -10.66
CA ALA A 12 -6.06 11.22 -9.32
C ALA A 12 -7.18 12.26 -9.37
N ARG A 13 -7.16 13.17 -10.36
CA ARG A 13 -8.23 14.15 -10.58
C ARG A 13 -9.58 13.51 -10.85
N ARG A 14 -9.63 12.44 -11.66
CA ARG A 14 -10.89 11.72 -11.99
C ARG A 14 -11.51 11.05 -10.77
N TYR A 15 -10.67 10.52 -9.88
CA TYR A 15 -11.11 9.82 -8.67
C TYR A 15 -11.12 10.71 -7.41
N ASN A 16 -10.88 12.02 -7.56
CA ASN A 16 -10.77 12.98 -6.47
C ASN A 16 -9.86 12.48 -5.32
N CYS A 17 -8.68 11.95 -5.67
CA CYS A 17 -7.75 11.37 -4.71
C CYS A 17 -6.33 11.88 -4.92
N ASP A 18 -5.47 11.67 -3.92
CA ASP A 18 -4.06 12.07 -4.01
C ASP A 18 -3.29 11.19 -5.02
N TYR A 19 -2.44 11.82 -5.85
CA TYR A 19 -1.69 11.11 -6.90
C TYR A 19 -0.81 9.98 -6.36
N ARG A 20 -0.30 10.11 -5.12
CA ARG A 20 0.52 9.08 -4.45
C ARG A 20 -0.31 7.84 -4.16
N THR A 21 -1.61 8.01 -3.90
CA THR A 21 -2.54 6.88 -3.73
C THR A 21 -2.64 6.10 -5.03
N VAL A 22 -2.92 6.78 -6.14
CA VAL A 22 -2.98 6.14 -7.47
C VAL A 22 -1.67 5.43 -7.78
N LYS A 23 -0.53 6.11 -7.63
CA LYS A 23 0.80 5.51 -7.88
C LYS A 23 1.05 4.29 -7.01
N ARG A 24 0.77 4.38 -5.71
CA ARG A 24 0.97 3.27 -4.75
C ARG A 24 0.15 2.05 -5.14
N TYR A 25 -1.14 2.22 -5.46
CA TYR A 25 -2.01 1.10 -5.84
C TYR A 25 -1.68 0.56 -7.24
N TYR A 26 -1.23 1.41 -8.17
CA TYR A 26 -0.75 0.97 -9.46
C TYR A 26 0.52 0.10 -9.35
N ASP A 27 1.49 0.52 -8.52
CA ASP A 27 2.72 -0.25 -8.28
C ASP A 27 2.39 -1.55 -7.51
N LEU A 28 1.55 -1.50 -6.47
CA LEU A 28 1.11 -2.68 -5.71
C LEU A 28 0.32 -3.68 -6.56
N GLY A 29 -0.54 -3.20 -7.46
CA GLY A 29 -1.36 -4.07 -8.32
C GLY A 29 -0.55 -4.85 -9.36
N LYS A 30 0.74 -4.52 -9.55
CA LYS A 30 1.66 -5.33 -10.36
C LYS A 30 2.19 -6.56 -9.63
N GLU A 31 2.30 -6.48 -8.31
CA GLU A 31 2.92 -7.51 -7.47
C GLU A 31 1.91 -8.30 -6.66
N LYS A 32 0.78 -7.68 -6.30
CA LYS A 32 -0.18 -8.17 -5.32
C LYS A 32 -1.61 -8.00 -5.80
N THR A 33 -2.51 -8.78 -5.21
CA THR A 33 -3.95 -8.58 -5.41
C THR A 33 -4.41 -7.28 -4.75
N LEU A 34 -5.53 -6.73 -5.23
CA LEU A 34 -6.13 -5.52 -4.64
C LEU A 34 -6.46 -5.71 -3.15
N GLU A 35 -6.88 -6.91 -2.73
CA GLU A 35 -7.14 -7.23 -1.33
C GLU A 35 -5.89 -7.15 -0.46
N GLU A 36 -4.75 -7.60 -0.98
CA GLU A 36 -3.48 -7.51 -0.25
C GLU A 36 -2.95 -6.07 -0.20
N ALA A 37 -3.17 -5.31 -1.27
CA ALA A 37 -2.76 -3.90 -1.34
C ALA A 37 -3.57 -3.00 -0.40
N SER A 38 -4.86 -3.32 -0.20
CA SER A 38 -5.77 -2.55 0.66
C SER A 38 -5.56 -2.83 2.15
N LYS A 39 -4.97 -3.98 2.52
CA LYS A 39 -4.67 -4.32 3.91
C LYS A 39 -3.75 -3.26 4.54
N ARG A 40 -4.22 -2.66 5.63
CA ARG A 40 -3.41 -1.74 6.44
C ARG A 40 -2.22 -2.52 6.99
N ARG A 41 -1.00 -2.15 6.63
CA ARG A 41 0.21 -2.67 7.28
C ARG A 41 0.20 -2.16 8.71
N VAL A 42 -0.18 -3.02 9.64
CA VAL A 42 -0.02 -2.78 11.06
C VAL A 42 1.39 -3.26 11.41
N PRO A 43 2.33 -2.36 11.73
CA PRO A 43 3.63 -2.82 12.21
C PRO A 43 3.44 -3.61 13.51
N PRO A 44 4.25 -4.66 13.74
CA PRO A 44 4.21 -5.35 15.01
C PRO A 44 4.50 -4.36 16.14
N SER A 45 3.77 -4.50 17.26
CA SER A 45 3.98 -3.63 18.43
C SER A 45 5.40 -3.82 18.97
N LEU A 46 6.03 -2.77 19.51
CA LEU A 46 7.36 -2.90 20.13
C LEU A 46 7.38 -3.93 21.27
N ILE A 47 6.23 -4.14 21.92
CA ILE A 47 6.03 -5.10 23.01
C ILE A 47 6.09 -6.56 22.51
N GLU A 48 5.77 -6.84 21.24
CA GLU A 48 5.88 -8.20 20.65
C GLU A 48 7.27 -8.81 20.92
N ASN A 49 8.32 -8.00 20.78
CA ASN A 49 9.71 -8.43 20.97
C ASN A 49 10.03 -8.84 22.42
N TYR A 50 9.24 -8.42 23.39
CA TYR A 50 9.48 -8.63 24.82
C TYR A 50 8.43 -9.53 25.49
N LYS A 51 7.45 -10.06 24.73
CA LYS A 51 6.37 -10.91 25.28
C LYS A 51 6.90 -12.14 26.02
N SER A 52 8.04 -12.70 25.60
CA SER A 52 8.69 -13.84 26.25
C SER A 52 9.27 -13.50 27.62
N ILE A 53 9.67 -12.24 27.84
CA ILE A 53 10.25 -11.74 29.10
C ILE A 53 9.13 -11.37 30.09
N ILE A 54 8.05 -10.74 29.60
CA ILE A 54 6.95 -10.22 30.43
C ILE A 54 6.05 -11.33 30.99
N ARG A 55 5.91 -12.47 30.30
CA ARG A 55 5.05 -13.60 30.73
C ARG A 55 5.72 -14.57 31.72
N ARG A 56 6.90 -14.23 32.24
CA ARG A 56 7.59 -14.99 33.29
C ARG A 56 7.03 -14.64 34.66
#